data_AF-A0A838R924-F1
#
_entry.id   AF-A0A838R924-F1
#
_cell.length_a   1.000
_cell.length_b   1.000
_cell.length_c   1.000
_cell.angle_alpha   90.00
_cell.angle_beta   90.00
_cell.angle_gamma   90.00
#
_symmetry.space_group_name_H-M   'P 1'
#
loop_
_entity.id
_entity.type
_entity.pdbx_description
1 polymer ?
#
loop_
_entity_poly.entity_id
_entity_poly.type
_entity_poly.pdbx_seq_one_letter_code
_entity_poly.pdbx_strand_id
1 'polypeptide(L)' 'MSKLAFTPLAEADLQGILNYIAQDRPDTALRMVAAIREKCEFLARNPHAGERRPEISPVHRC' A
#
# COMPACT_ATOMS: atom_id res chain seq x y z
N MET A 1 -6.21 -8.76 16.68
CA MET A 1 -5.54 -8.46 15.41
C MET A 1 -6.48 -7.63 14.56
N SER A 2 -6.06 -6.45 14.10
CA SER A 2 -6.83 -5.65 13.15
C SER A 2 -6.80 -6.32 11.77
N LYS A 3 -7.97 -6.46 11.14
CA LYS A 3 -8.07 -7.00 9.77
C LYS A 3 -7.60 -5.93 8.79
N LEU A 4 -6.60 -6.24 7.98
CA LEU A 4 -6.20 -5.39 6.85
C LEU A 4 -7.35 -5.32 5.84
N ALA A 5 -7.68 -4.11 5.39
CA ALA A 5 -8.65 -3.87 4.33
C ALA A 5 -8.15 -2.72 3.45
N PHE A 6 -8.37 -2.86 2.14
CA PHE A 6 -8.11 -1.82 1.16
C PHE A 6 -9.42 -1.14 0.78
N THR A 7 -9.39 0.17 0.58
CA THR A 7 -10.51 0.86 -0.07
C THR A 7 -10.52 0.51 -1.56
N PRO A 8 -11.66 0.65 -2.27
CA PRO A 8 -11.70 0.43 -3.72
C PRO A 8 -10.69 1.31 -4.49
N LEU A 9 -10.47 2.54 -4.03
CA LEU A 9 -9.50 3.45 -4.63
C LEU A 9 -8.05 2.94 -4.44
N ALA A 10 -7.70 2.47 -3.24
CA ALA A 10 -6.36 1.92 -2.99
C ALA A 10 -6.07 0.66 -3.82
N GLU A 11 -7.07 -0.18 -4.08
CA GLU A 11 -6.91 -1.35 -4.95
C GLU A 11 -6.70 -0.91 -6.42
N ALA A 12 -7.44 0.13 -6.87
CA ALA A 12 -7.23 0.73 -8.19
C ALA A 12 -5.84 1.36 -8.32
N ASP A 13 -5.30 1.96 -7.25
CA ASP A 13 -3.93 2.50 -7.23
C ASP A 13 -2.89 1.39 -7.42
N LEU A 14 -3.04 0.25 -6.73
CA LEU A 14 -2.17 -0.91 -6.91
C LEU A 14 -2.21 -1.44 -8.35
N GLN A 15 -3.41 -1.52 -8.94
CA GLN A 15 -3.59 -1.92 -10.34
C GLN A 15 -2.97 -0.90 -11.30
N GLY A 16 -3.10 0.40 -11.01
CA GLY A 16 -2.50 1.48 -11.79
C GLY A 16 -0.97 1.41 -11.79
N ILE A 17 -0.35 1.20 -10.62
CA ILE A 17 1.10 0.99 -10.47
C ILE A 17 1.55 -0.23 -11.28
N LEU A 18 0.81 -1.35 -11.15
CA LEU A 18 1.10 -2.57 -11.91
C LEU A 18 1.09 -2.30 -13.41
N ASN A 19 0.00 -1.73 -13.91
CA ASN A 19 -0.21 -1.47 -15.33
C ASN A 19 0.81 -0.48 -15.89
N TYR A 20 1.21 0.53 -15.11
CA TYR A 20 2.20 1.51 -15.55
C TYR A 20 3.58 0.88 -15.70
N ILE A 21 4.07 0.19 -14.66
CA ILE A 21 5.42 -0.40 -14.69
C ILE A 21 5.48 -1.57 -15.68
N ALA A 22 4.41 -2.35 -15.81
CA ALA A 22 4.38 -3.54 -16.68
C ALA A 22 4.49 -3.20 -18.18
N GLN A 23 4.26 -1.94 -18.58
CA GLN A 23 4.49 -1.51 -19.97
C GLN A 23 5.95 -1.66 -20.41
N ASP A 24 6.89 -1.57 -19.48
CA ASP A 24 8.33 -1.70 -19.74
C ASP A 24 8.93 -2.94 -19.04
N ARG A 25 8.53 -3.20 -17.78
CA ARG A 25 9.19 -4.19 -16.90
C ARG A 25 8.17 -5.00 -16.08
N PRO A 26 7.49 -5.99 -16.68
CA PRO A 26 6.42 -6.75 -16.01
C PRO A 26 6.86 -7.44 -14.71
N ASP A 27 8.04 -8.06 -14.69
CA ASP A 27 8.57 -8.69 -13.46
C ASP A 27 8.84 -7.67 -12.34
N THR A 28 9.23 -6.44 -12.72
CA THR A 28 9.44 -5.36 -11.75
C THR A 28 8.10 -4.87 -11.20
N ALA A 29 7.07 -4.81 -12.04
CA ALA A 29 5.72 -4.42 -11.64
C ALA A 29 5.14 -5.37 -10.59
N LEU A 30 5.27 -6.69 -10.83
CA LEU A 30 4.84 -7.72 -9.87
C LEU A 30 5.58 -7.61 -8.53
N ARG A 31 6.92 -7.44 -8.57
CA ARG A 31 7.72 -7.27 -7.35
C ARG A 31 7.34 -5.99 -6.57
N MET A 32 7.05 -4.89 -7.27
CA MET A 32 6.65 -3.64 -6.64
C MET A 32 5.32 -3.81 -5.89
N VAL A 33 4.29 -4.36 -6.55
CA VAL A 33 2.98 -4.59 -5.90
C VAL A 33 3.11 -5.56 -4.74
N ALA A 34 3.89 -6.63 -4.88
CA ALA A 34 4.15 -7.57 -3.79
C ALA A 34 4.79 -6.88 -2.56
N ALA A 35 5.80 -6.04 -2.79
CA ALA A 35 6.47 -5.29 -1.71
C ALA A 35 5.52 -4.31 -1.00
N ILE A 36 4.62 -3.64 -1.73
CA ILE A 36 3.61 -2.76 -1.14
C ILE A 36 2.66 -3.58 -0.26
N ARG A 37 2.16 -4.72 -0.76
CA ARG A 37 1.25 -5.59 0.01
C ARG A 37 1.92 -6.14 1.27
N GLU A 38 3.16 -6.59 1.18
CA GLU A 38 3.95 -7.04 2.34
C GLU A 38 4.09 -5.93 3.39
N LYS A 39 4.33 -4.69 2.97
CA LYS A 39 4.39 -3.55 3.89
C LYS A 39 3.04 -3.29 4.58
N CYS A 40 1.93 -3.39 3.85
CA CYS A 40 0.59 -3.28 4.43
C CYS A 40 0.31 -4.39 5.47
N GLU A 41 0.74 -5.63 5.20
CA GLU A 41 0.64 -6.72 6.18
C GLU A 41 1.49 -6.46 7.43
N PHE A 42 2.70 -5.94 7.25
CA PHE A 42 3.54 -5.51 8.36
C PHE A 42 2.84 -4.44 9.21
N LEU A 43 2.21 -3.44 8.58
CA LEU A 43 1.46 -2.37 9.28
C LEU A 43 0.21 -2.91 9.97
N ALA A 44 -0.45 -3.92 9.41
CA ALA A 44 -1.58 -4.58 10.07
C ALA A 44 -1.16 -5.28 11.38
N ARG A 45 0.07 -5.83 11.42
CA ARG A 45 0.69 -6.40 12.63
C ARG A 45 1.25 -5.32 13.58
N ASN A 46 1.64 -4.16 13.05
CA ASN A 46 2.25 -3.06 13.79
C ASN A 46 1.54 -1.72 13.50
N PRO A 47 0.29 -1.50 13.97
CA PRO A 47 -0.55 -0.37 13.53
C PRO A 47 -0.03 1.04 13.86
N HIS A 48 1.01 1.14 14.69
CA HIS A 48 1.63 2.40 15.10
C HIS A 48 3.02 2.62 14.51
N ALA A 49 3.49 1.71 13.64
CA ALA A 49 4.80 1.83 12.99
C ALA A 49 4.86 2.98 11.97
N GLY A 50 3.71 3.43 11.44
CA GLY A 50 3.63 4.62 10.59
C GLY A 50 3.60 5.92 11.40
N GLU A 51 4.26 6.95 10.88
CA GLU A 51 4.30 8.28 11.49
C GLU A 51 2.92 8.95 11.36
N ARG A 52 2.47 9.66 12.40
CA ARG A 52 1.21 10.42 12.33
C ARG A 52 1.37 11.58 11.38
N ARG A 53 0.38 11.78 10.50
CA ARG A 53 0.34 12.89 9.52
C ARG A 53 -0.88 13.78 9.77
N PRO A 54 -0.88 14.58 10.85
CA PRO A 54 -2.03 15.41 11.23
C PRO A 54 -2.39 16.47 10.19
N GLU A 55 -1.45 16.83 9.32
CA GLU A 55 -1.66 17.74 8.20
C GLU A 55 -2.52 17.14 7.07
N ILE A 56 -2.65 15.80 7.01
CA ILE A 56 -3.58 15.11 6.09
C ILE A 56 -4.92 14.90 6.78
N SER A 57 -4.91 14.26 7.96
CA SER A 57 -6.08 14.15 8.83
C SER A 57 -5.67 13.76 10.26
N PRO A 58 -6.54 13.97 11.27
CA PRO A 58 -6.22 13.65 12.67
C PRO A 58 -5.83 12.19 12.94
N VAL A 59 -6.22 11.27 12.04
CA VAL A 59 -6.03 9.82 12.18
C VAL A 59 -5.06 9.23 11.16
N HIS A 60 -4.56 10.02 10.20
CA HIS A 60 -3.74 9.50 9.10
C HIS A 60 -2.32 9.12 9.56
N ARG A 61 -1.77 8.07 8.94
CA ARG A 61 -0.40 7.60 9.16
C ARG A 61 0.27 7.16 7.86
N CYS A 62 1.59 7.35 7.76
CA CYS A 62 2.41 6.95 6.61
C CYS A 62 3.61 6.09 7.04
#